data_AF-A0A961E4V5-F1
#
_entry.id   AF-A0A961E4V5-F1
#
_cell.length_a   1.000
_cell.length_b   1.000
_cell.length_c   1.000
_cell.angle_alpha   90.00
_cell.angle_beta   90.00
_cell.angle_gamma   90.00
#
_symmetry.space_group_name_H-M   'P 1'
#
loop_
_entity.id
_entity.type
_entity.pdbx_description
1 polymer ?
#
loop_
_entity_poly.entity_id
_entity_poly.type
_entity_poly.pdbx_seq_one_letter_code
_entity_poly.pdbx_strand_id
1 'polypeptide(L)' 'GSDGQSVDDVTTAHVVDTGLALLERSPSIAHRVDAGTCGIVCATTDPANGRLRVLSTVGSLGESSGALLECV' A
#
# COMPACT_ATOMS: atom_id res chain seq x y z
N GLY A 1 20.25 6.20 -22.94
CA GLY A 1 18.92 6.18 -23.57
C GLY A 1 17.92 6.49 -22.48
N SER A 2 16.76 7.06 -22.77
CA SER A 2 15.73 7.20 -21.75
C SER A 2 15.17 5.81 -21.50
N ASP A 3 15.66 5.14 -20.47
CA ASP A 3 15.07 3.91 -19.95
C ASP A 3 13.71 4.29 -19.36
N GLY A 4 12.69 4.32 -20.23
CA GLY A 4 11.33 4.67 -19.84
C GLY A 4 10.89 3.73 -18.74
N GLN A 5 10.57 4.27 -17.56
CA GLN A 5 10.05 3.49 -16.45
C GLN A 5 8.86 2.65 -16.95
N SER A 6 8.88 1.35 -16.64
CA SER A 6 7.78 0.47 -17.05
C SER A 6 6.49 0.91 -16.39
N VAL A 7 5.35 0.56 -16.98
CA VAL A 7 4.03 0.83 -16.38
C VAL A 7 3.92 0.21 -14.97
N ASP A 8 4.53 -0.96 -14.77
CA ASP A 8 4.59 -1.62 -13.46
C ASP A 8 5.38 -0.81 -12.41
N ASP A 9 6.54 -0.27 -12.79
CA ASP A 9 7.36 0.59 -11.92
C ASP A 9 6.60 1.86 -11.52
N VAL A 10 5.95 2.51 -12.49
CA VAL A 10 5.15 3.72 -12.24
C VAL A 10 3.94 3.40 -11.36
N THR A 11 3.26 2.28 -11.60
CA THR A 11 2.11 1.85 -10.79
C THR A 11 2.53 1.56 -9.36
N THR A 12 3.63 0.83 -9.18
CA THR A 12 4.18 0.52 -7.86
C THR A 12 4.53 1.78 -7.09
N ALA A 13 5.24 2.71 -7.73
CA ALA A 13 5.57 3.99 -7.12
C ALA A 13 4.31 4.80 -6.75
N HIS A 14 3.33 4.85 -7.64
CA HIS A 14 2.09 5.61 -7.44
C HIS A 14 1.21 5.07 -6.30
N VAL A 15 1.10 3.74 -6.18
CA VAL A 15 0.34 3.11 -5.08
C VAL A 15 0.97 3.45 -3.73
N VAL A 16 2.31 3.43 -3.63
CA VAL A 16 3.02 3.81 -2.41
C VAL A 16 2.88 5.31 -2.11
N ASP A 17 3.05 6.16 -3.12
CA ASP A 17 2.89 7.62 -3.01
C ASP A 17 1.48 7.99 -2.52
N THR A 18 0.46 7.36 -3.09
CA THR A 18 -0.94 7.57 -2.66
C THR A 18 -1.14 7.19 -1.19
N GLY A 19 -0.57 6.06 -0.75
CA GLY A 19 -0.62 5.65 0.65
C GLY A 19 0.00 6.66 1.60
N LEU A 20 1.11 7.29 1.21
CA LEU A 20 1.75 8.35 1.99
C LEU A 20 0.90 9.64 1.97
N ALA A 21 0.37 10.02 0.82
CA ALA A 21 -0.48 11.20 0.66
C ALA A 21 -1.74 11.15 1.53
N LEU A 22 -2.24 9.96 1.89
CA LEU A 22 -3.35 9.82 2.86
C LEU A 22 -2.98 10.36 4.24
N LEU A 23 -1.73 10.21 4.68
CA LEU A 23 -1.26 10.77 5.95
C LEU A 23 -1.18 12.30 5.87
N GLU A 24 -0.72 12.83 4.75
CA GLU A 24 -0.57 14.27 4.55
C GLU A 24 -1.92 14.98 4.46
N ARG A 25 -2.91 14.32 3.83
CA ARG A 25 -4.21 14.94 3.49
C ARG A 25 -5.32 14.61 4.47
N SER A 26 -5.15 13.64 5.36
CA SER A 26 -6.15 13.25 6.35
C SER A 26 -5.58 13.22 7.76
N PRO A 27 -5.80 14.28 8.57
CA PRO A 27 -5.31 14.33 9.94
C PRO A 27 -5.88 13.20 10.81
N SER A 28 -7.10 12.73 10.53
CA SER A 28 -7.71 11.60 11.25
C SER A 28 -7.04 10.27 10.92
N ILE A 29 -6.58 10.06 9.69
CA ILE A 29 -5.82 8.85 9.32
C ILE A 29 -4.43 8.93 9.95
N ALA A 30 -3.73 10.06 9.76
CA ALA A 30 -2.42 10.28 10.35
C ALA A 30 -2.40 10.05 11.87
N HIS A 31 -3.36 10.63 12.59
CA HIS A 31 -3.47 10.46 14.04
C HIS A 31 -3.70 9.00 14.44
N ARG A 32 -4.54 8.24 13.74
CA ARG A 32 -4.80 6.84 14.07
C ARG A 32 -3.62 5.93 13.76
N VAL A 33 -2.89 6.23 12.68
CA VAL A 33 -1.65 5.54 12.30
C VAL A 33 -0.56 5.77 13.35
N ASP A 34 -0.36 7.01 13.76
CA ASP A 34 0.57 7.39 14.83
C ASP A 34 0.20 6.75 16.18
N ALA A 35 -1.09 6.74 16.52
CA ALA A 35 -1.61 6.07 17.72
C ALA A 35 -1.54 4.52 17.65
N GLY A 36 -1.09 3.94 16.53
CA GLY A 36 -1.00 2.48 16.36
C GLY A 36 -2.35 1.76 16.31
N THR A 37 -3.44 2.50 16.06
CA THR A 37 -4.81 1.96 15.98
C THR A 37 -5.27 1.75 14.53
N CYS A 38 -4.43 2.11 13.56
CA CYS A 38 -4.66 1.96 12.14
C CYS A 38 -3.32 1.76 11.43
N GLY A 39 -3.32 1.05 10.30
CA GLY A 39 -2.20 1.03 9.38
C GLY A 39 -2.71 1.03 7.94
N ILE A 40 -1.82 1.34 7.01
CA ILE A 40 -2.10 1.44 5.57
C ILE A 40 -1.33 0.33 4.88
N VAL A 41 -2.02 -0.44 4.04
CA VAL A 41 -1.41 -1.45 3.17
C VAL A 41 -1.48 -0.93 1.73
N CYS A 42 -0.31 -0.69 1.15
CA CYS A 42 -0.16 -0.36 -0.27
C CYS A 42 -0.02 -1.68 -1.03
N ALA A 43 -1.02 -2.08 -1.81
CA ALA A 43 -1.02 -3.35 -2.51
C ALA A 43 -1.53 -3.20 -3.96
N THR A 44 -1.08 -4.12 -4.81
CA THR A 44 -1.63 -4.34 -6.15
C THR A 44 -2.28 -5.72 -6.21
N THR A 45 -2.89 -6.05 -7.33
CA THR A 45 -3.42 -7.38 -7.59
C THR A 45 -2.69 -7.97 -8.79
N ASP A 46 -2.26 -9.23 -8.69
CA ASP A 46 -1.75 -9.97 -9.84
C ASP A 46 -2.90 -10.18 -10.85
N PRO A 47 -2.76 -9.75 -12.11
CA PRO A 47 -3.85 -9.82 -13.08
C PRO A 47 -4.15 -11.25 -13.55
N ALA A 48 -3.24 -12.21 -13.36
CA ALA A 48 -3.41 -13.59 -13.81
C ALA A 48 -4.16 -14.46 -12.79
N ASN A 49 -4.02 -14.18 -11.49
CA ASN A 49 -4.61 -15.01 -10.43
C ASN A 49 -5.39 -14.21 -9.36
N GLY A 50 -5.46 -12.89 -9.46
CA GLY A 50 -6.24 -12.06 -8.54
C GLY A 50 -5.63 -11.94 -7.13
N ARG A 51 -4.41 -12.44 -6.89
CA ARG A 51 -3.81 -12.39 -5.55
C ARG A 51 -3.25 -11.01 -5.26
N LEU A 52 -3.48 -10.55 -4.04
CA LEU A 52 -2.91 -9.32 -3.53
C LEU A 52 -1.39 -9.44 -3.38
N ARG A 53 -0.68 -8.45 -3.90
CA ARG A 53 0.75 -8.25 -3.70
C ARG A 53 0.97 -6.98 -2.89
N VAL A 54 1.44 -7.16 -1.66
CA VAL A 54 1.82 -6.03 -0.79
C VAL A 54 3.10 -5.40 -1.34
N LEU A 55 3.05 -4.10 -1.55
CA LEU A 55 4.19 -3.28 -1.99
C LEU A 55 4.85 -2.58 -0.80
N SER A 56 4.05 -2.06 0.12
CA SER A 56 4.51 -1.36 1.32
C SER A 56 3.43 -1.32 2.39
N THR A 57 3.84 -1.03 3.62
CA THR A 57 2.94 -0.87 4.77
C THR A 57 3.36 0.35 5.58
N VAL A 58 2.39 1.11 6.08
CA VAL A 58 2.60 2.25 6.96
C VAL A 58 1.89 2.02 8.28
N GLY A 59 2.58 2.23 9.39
CA GLY A 59 2.06 2.01 10.74
C GLY A 59 2.12 0.55 11.17
N SER A 60 1.71 0.30 12.42
CA SER A 60 1.65 -1.06 12.97
C SER A 60 0.41 -1.78 12.46
N LEU A 61 0.60 -2.96 11.85
CA LEU A 61 -0.49 -3.82 11.36
C LEU A 61 -0.68 -5.09 12.20
N GLY A 62 0.03 -5.21 13.32
CA GLY A 62 0.07 -6.44 14.12
C GLY A 62 0.89 -7.57 13.46
N GLU A 63 0.90 -8.76 14.08
CA GLU A 63 1.57 -9.94 13.51
C GLU A 63 0.81 -10.45 12.28
N SER A 64 1.37 -10.18 11.10
CA SER A 64 0.83 -10.63 9.82
C SER A 64 1.28 -12.07 9.55
N SER A 65 0.49 -13.07 9.92
CA SER A 65 0.66 -14.44 9.42
C SER A 65 0.13 -14.53 7.98
N GLY A 66 0.92 -14.00 7.05
CA GLY A 66 1.00 -14.46 5.66
C GLY A 66 -0.29 -14.69 4.88
N ALA A 67 -1.19 -13.71 4.79
CA ALA A 67 -2.03 -13.43 3.61
C ALA A 67 -3.03 -12.34 3.99
N LEU A 68 -2.97 -11.16 3.36
CA LEU A 68 -4.17 -10.33 3.29
C LEU A 68 -5.17 -11.11 2.42
N LEU A 69 -6.32 -11.43 3.01
CA LEU A 69 -7.43 -12.12 2.34
C LEU A 69 -7.78 -11.43 1.01
N GLU A 70 -8.18 -12.24 0.04
CA GLU A 70 -8.75 -11.82 -1.25
C GLU A 70 -9.87 -10.78 -1.03
N CYS A 71 -9.77 -9.64 -1.71
CA CYS A 71 -10.88 -8.69 -1.77
C CYS A 71 -11.92 -9.23 -2.75
N VAL A 72 -12.99 -9.83 -2.24
CA VAL A 72 -14.18 -10.24 -3.00
C VAL A 72 -15.12 -9.08 -3.29
#